data_AF-A0A4Q5QZN8-F1
#
_entry.id   AF-A0A4Q5QZN8-F1
#
_cell.length_a   1.000
_cell.length_b   1.000
_cell.length_c   1.000
_cell.angle_alpha   90.00
_cell.angle_beta   90.00
_cell.angle_gamma   90.00
#
_symmetry.space_group_name_H-M   'P 1'
#
loop_
_entity.id
_entity.type
_entity.pdbx_description
1 polymer ?
#
loop_
_entity_poly.entity_id
_entity_poly.type
_entity_poly.pdbx_seq_one_letter_code
_entity_poly.pdbx_strand_id
1 'polypeptide(L)' 'TLQPGEYESDGKTYLRFAAPDGHLSITELQMEGKKKLPVVDFLRGYRFNAKH' A
#
# COMPACT_ATOMS: atom_id res chain seq x y z
N THR A 1 0.41 -18.07 -1.94
CA THR A 1 -0.87 -17.36 -1.81
C THR A 1 -0.77 -16.48 -0.59
N LEU A 2 -1.05 -15.18 -0.72
CA LEU A 2 -1.03 -14.26 0.42
C LEU A 2 -2.17 -14.59 1.38
N GLN A 3 -1.92 -14.48 2.67
CA GLN A 3 -2.95 -14.65 3.69
C GLN A 3 -3.81 -13.39 3.80
N PRO A 4 -5.10 -13.50 4.13
CA PRO A 4 -5.93 -12.33 4.39
C PRO A 4 -5.29 -11.40 5.42
N GLY A 5 -5.20 -10.12 5.09
CA GLY A 5 -4.53 -9.10 5.90
C GLY A 5 -3.07 -8.82 5.52
N GLU A 6 -2.43 -9.67 4.71
CA GLU A 6 -1.14 -9.34 4.10
C GLU A 6 -1.30 -8.32 2.98
N TYR A 7 -0.28 -7.47 2.78
CA TYR A 7 -0.25 -6.50 1.69
C TYR A 7 0.70 -6.94 0.57
N GLU A 8 0.37 -6.51 -0.64
CA GLU A 8 1.18 -6.70 -1.83
C GLU A 8 1.32 -5.36 -2.55
N SER A 9 2.52 -5.06 -3.02
CA SER A 9 2.82 -3.84 -3.75
C SER A 9 4.01 -4.06 -4.67
N ASP A 10 4.02 -3.40 -5.82
CA ASP A 10 5.21 -3.27 -6.67
C ASP A 10 6.15 -2.15 -6.19
N GLY A 11 5.78 -1.45 -5.12
CA GLY A 11 6.51 -0.30 -4.58
C GLY A 11 6.49 0.93 -5.48
N LYS A 12 5.64 0.97 -6.52
CA LYS A 12 5.63 2.06 -7.53
C LYS A 12 4.23 2.48 -7.95
N THR A 13 3.36 1.54 -8.30
CA THR A 13 2.08 1.81 -8.96
C THR A 13 0.88 1.30 -8.18
N TYR A 14 1.01 0.25 -7.37
CA TYR A 14 -0.12 -0.30 -6.63
C TYR A 14 0.25 -0.72 -5.21
N LEU A 15 -0.72 -0.63 -4.31
CA LEU A 15 -0.73 -1.25 -2.99
C LEU A 15 -2.09 -1.92 -2.83
N ARG A 16 -2.12 -3.20 -2.50
CA ARG A 16 -3.35 -3.95 -2.31
C ARG A 16 -3.24 -4.90 -1.12
N PHE A 17 -4.33 -5.10 -0.40
CA PHE A 17 -4.40 -6.07 0.69
C PHE A 17 -5.07 -7.34 0.21
N ALA A 18 -4.54 -8.49 0.59
CA ALA A 18 -5.17 -9.78 0.36
C ALA A 18 -6.42 -9.89 1.25
N ALA A 19 -7.51 -10.33 0.63
CA ALA A 19 -8.78 -10.66 1.25
C ALA A 19 -9.09 -12.15 0.97
N PRO A 20 -10.04 -12.78 1.70
CA PRO A 20 -10.36 -14.19 1.49
C PRO A 20 -10.70 -14.56 0.03
N ASP A 21 -11.35 -13.63 -0.69
CA ASP A 21 -11.84 -13.85 -2.05
C ASP A 21 -11.18 -12.93 -3.11
N GLY A 22 -10.04 -12.32 -2.80
CA GLY A 22 -9.35 -11.45 -3.76
C GLY A 22 -8.45 -10.40 -3.14
N HIS A 23 -8.47 -9.18 -3.71
CA HIS A 23 -7.60 -8.09 -3.26
C HIS A 23 -8.37 -6.77 -3.12
N LEU A 24 -8.14 -6.08 -2.00
CA LEU A 24 -8.58 -4.70 -1.80
C LEU A 24 -7.48 -3.76 -2.30
N SER A 25 -7.72 -3.07 -3.41
CA SER A 25 -6.76 -2.10 -3.96
C SER A 25 -6.90 -0.74 -3.28
N ILE A 26 -5.78 -0.19 -2.83
CA ILE A 26 -5.72 1.16 -2.24
C ILE A 26 -5.50 2.17 -3.36
N THR A 27 -6.43 3.11 -3.53
CA THR A 27 -6.33 4.19 -4.53
C THR A 27 -5.73 5.46 -3.95
N GLU A 28 -6.12 5.80 -2.72
CA GLU A 28 -5.59 6.91 -1.94
C GLU A 28 -5.47 6.50 -0.47
N LEU A 29 -4.49 7.08 0.23
CA LEU A 29 -4.30 6.83 1.66
C LEU A 29 -3.89 8.12 2.36
N GLN A 30 -4.16 8.16 3.65
CA GLN A 30 -3.80 9.29 4.51
C GLN A 30 -2.93 8.76 5.65
N MET A 31 -1.67 9.20 5.66
CA MET A 31 -0.78 8.94 6.79
C MET A 31 -1.17 9.85 7.95
N GLU A 32 -1.00 9.36 9.18
CA GLU A 32 -1.24 10.16 10.38
C GLU A 32 -0.47 11.47 10.32
N GLY A 33 -1.15 12.59 10.60
CA GLY A 33 -0.57 13.94 10.54
C GLY A 33 -0.27 14.45 9.12
N LYS A 34 -0.58 13.71 8.05
CA LYS A 34 -0.40 14.15 6.66
C LYS A 34 -1.73 14.28 5.92
N LYS A 35 -1.70 15.00 4.79
CA LYS A 35 -2.82 15.05 3.85
C LYS A 35 -2.99 13.71 3.15
N LYS A 36 -4.23 13.41 2.76
CA LYS A 36 -4.52 12.30 1.85
C LYS A 36 -3.78 12.47 0.53
N LEU A 37 -3.30 11.36 -0.02
CA LEU A 37 -2.61 11.35 -1.31
C LEU A 37 -2.87 10.06 -2.10
N PRO A 38 -2.79 10.11 -3.43
CA PRO A 38 -2.87 8.91 -4.27
C PRO A 38 -1.77 7.91 -3.92
N VAL A 39 -2.06 6.62 -4.05
CA VAL A 39 -1.13 5.53 -3.75
C VAL A 39 0.18 5.64 -4.54
N VAL A 40 0.11 6.05 -5.81
CA VAL A 40 1.29 6.22 -6.67
C VAL A 40 2.23 7.30 -6.12
N ASP A 41 1.66 8.42 -5.67
CA ASP A 41 2.45 9.51 -5.08
C ASP A 41 3.04 9.11 -3.73
N PHE A 42 2.31 8.30 -2.95
CA PHE A 42 2.82 7.73 -1.72
C PHE A 42 4.03 6.83 -1.98
N LEU A 43 3.91 5.89 -2.92
CA LEU A 43 4.94 4.90 -3.24
C LEU A 43 6.22 5.54 -3.82
N ARG A 44 6.10 6.69 -4.50
CA ARG A 44 7.28 7.45 -4.95
C ARG A 44 8.17 7.87 -3.79
N GLY A 45 7.58 8.37 -2.71
CA GLY A 45 8.29 8.89 -1.53
C GLY A 45 8.49 7.88 -0.39
N TYR A 46 7.74 6.77 -0.37
CA TYR A 46 7.81 5.76 0.69
C TYR A 46 8.69 4.57 0.28
N ARG A 47 9.41 4.00 1.26
CA ARG A 47 10.25 2.81 1.06
C ARG A 47 9.92 1.80 2.15
N PHE A 48 9.39 0.64 1.76
CA PHE A 48 9.01 -0.44 2.68
C PHE A 48 10.21 -1.11 3.39
N ASN A 49 11.42 -0.94 2.87
CA ASN A 49 12.64 -1.59 3.37
C ASN A 49 13.57 -0.62 4.13
N ALA A 50 13.02 0.26 4.97
CA ALA A 50 13.85 0.96 5.93
C ALA A 50 14.20 -0.02 7.06
N LYS A 51 15.29 -0.79 6.88
CA LYS A 51 16.01 -1.39 8.00
C LYS A 51 16.51 -0.23 8.88
N HIS A 52 15.80 0.05 9.96
CA HIS A 52 16.36 0.67 11.16
C HIS A 52 16.41 -0.40 12.25
#